data_AF-A0A1E8FL66-F1
#
_entry.id   AF-A0A1E8FL66-F1
#
_cell.length_a   1.000
_cell.length_b   1.000
_cell.length_c   1.000
_cell.angle_alpha   90.00
_cell.angle_beta   90.00
_cell.angle_gamma   90.00
#
_symmetry.space_group_name_H-M   'P 1'
#
loop_
_entity.id
_entity.type
_entity.pdbx_description
1 polymer ?
#
loop_
_entity_poly.entity_id
_entity_poly.type
_entity_poly.pdbx_seq_one_letter_code
_entity_poly.pdbx_strand_id
1 'polypeptide(L)'
;MSTRVSSFAAGWCTRFRRRPPPMTPWTVVNDETAEKHGAPGWVKASLVALLAVLVLGTGAVLLPPAEGPEPEPPFSETARAAAYEDTVTLAAEAARAGSPAATVTLLETQARALLAPDPTATAPSSGTATPASKSTFLSGLSRSAAQRLADAGKSDGGPARLLAAVGTAQHLESVRLAKAWSLPVPATPLPSAAASVPAAPTPEPSCTAAAGAVSPSAASPAASSQGPAAAATTADALAAVVGAEQKAVYLYQVALTRLEGASAAAAASDLEQHQLLLREAEALARQQCAKVPPREAGYQLPAGFASQAQATLAEQETAALPAYGELVALSDGATRRWAMAGLFDSARRLEAMGSPPGALPGLSVDPAALPPLPQASASPLP
;
A
#
# COMPACT_ATOMS: atom_id res chain seq x y z
N MET A 1 0.81 -45.15 -31.08
CA MET A 1 -0.64 -44.89 -31.22
C MET A 1 -0.81 -43.40 -31.37
N SER A 2 -1.05 -42.94 -32.59
CA SER A 2 -1.14 -41.51 -32.94
C SER A 2 -2.60 -41.10 -33.02
N THR A 3 -2.99 -40.05 -32.30
CA THR A 3 -4.33 -39.47 -32.40
C THR A 3 -4.19 -38.00 -32.80
N ARG A 4 -4.68 -37.70 -34.01
CA ARG A 4 -4.76 -36.35 -34.61
C ARG A 4 -5.92 -35.59 -33.97
N VAL A 5 -5.73 -34.29 -33.73
CA VAL A 5 -6.80 -33.36 -33.34
C VAL A 5 -7.16 -32.51 -34.55
N SER A 6 -8.45 -32.55 -34.92
CA SER A 6 -9.05 -31.84 -36.04
C SER A 6 -9.58 -30.49 -35.59
N SER A 7 -9.17 -29.45 -36.30
CA SER A 7 -9.65 -28.06 -36.17
C SER A 7 -11.08 -27.92 -36.71
N PHE A 8 -11.97 -27.27 -35.95
CA PHE A 8 -13.26 -26.80 -36.45
C PHE A 8 -13.22 -25.28 -36.63
N ALA A 9 -13.45 -24.84 -37.87
CA ALA A 9 -13.76 -23.47 -38.23
C ALA A 9 -15.28 -23.34 -38.36
N ALA A 10 -15.90 -22.40 -37.62
CA ALA A 10 -17.29 -22.02 -37.81
C ALA A 10 -17.35 -20.52 -38.09
N GLY A 11 -17.67 -20.18 -39.33
CA GLY A 11 -17.89 -18.81 -39.78
C GLY A 11 -19.27 -18.30 -39.39
N TRP A 12 -19.33 -17.08 -38.87
CA TRP A 12 -20.57 -16.32 -38.69
C TRP A 12 -20.40 -14.96 -39.37
N CYS A 13 -21.06 -14.82 -40.52
CA CYS A 13 -21.22 -13.58 -41.27
C CYS A 13 -22.41 -12.79 -40.72
N THR A 14 -22.18 -11.62 -40.11
CA THR A 14 -23.23 -10.61 -39.91
C THR A 14 -22.83 -9.30 -40.59
N ARG A 15 -23.47 -9.03 -41.74
CA ARG A 15 -23.46 -7.74 -42.44
C ARG A 15 -24.20 -6.70 -41.59
N PHE A 16 -23.48 -5.76 -40.97
CA PHE A 16 -24.07 -4.51 -40.48
C PHE A 16 -23.90 -3.40 -41.53
N ARG A 17 -25.01 -2.97 -42.12
CA ARG A 17 -25.09 -1.77 -42.97
C ARG A 17 -24.92 -0.53 -42.08
N ARG A 18 -23.83 0.20 -42.28
CA ARG A 18 -23.62 1.56 -41.73
C ARG A 18 -24.56 2.55 -42.43
N ARG A 19 -25.40 3.25 -41.66
CA ARG A 19 -26.01 4.53 -42.07
C ARG A 19 -25.20 5.66 -41.41
N PRO A 20 -24.59 6.58 -42.18
CA PRO A 20 -24.01 7.80 -41.61
C PRO A 20 -25.11 8.83 -41.28
N PRO A 21 -25.02 9.57 -40.17
CA PRO A 21 -25.86 10.75 -39.94
C PRO A 21 -25.39 11.95 -40.81
N PRO A 22 -26.29 12.88 -41.16
CA PRO A 22 -25.97 14.04 -42.00
C PRO A 22 -25.10 15.04 -41.23
N MET A 23 -23.96 15.42 -41.83
CA MET A 23 -23.16 16.56 -41.40
C MET A 23 -23.89 17.86 -41.77
N THR A 24 -24.11 18.72 -40.79
CA THR A 24 -24.46 20.12 -41.03
C THR A 24 -23.20 20.91 -41.39
N PRO A 25 -23.16 21.63 -42.52
CA PRO A 25 -22.03 22.48 -42.86
C PRO A 25 -22.04 23.71 -41.94
N TRP A 26 -20.98 23.87 -41.16
CA TRP A 26 -20.70 25.15 -40.51
C TRP A 26 -20.23 26.12 -41.60
N THR A 27 -21.06 27.12 -41.85
CA THR A 27 -20.77 28.26 -42.71
C THR A 27 -19.59 29.05 -42.13
N VAL A 28 -18.47 29.02 -42.85
CA VAL A 28 -17.38 29.99 -42.68
C VAL A 28 -17.94 31.34 -43.14
N VAL A 29 -18.17 32.24 -42.19
CA VAL A 29 -18.40 33.66 -42.49
C VAL A 29 -17.06 34.23 -42.94
N ASN A 30 -16.93 34.45 -44.23
CA ASN A 30 -15.94 35.38 -44.79
C ASN A 30 -16.46 36.80 -44.52
N ASP A 31 -15.89 37.47 -43.54
CA ASP A 31 -15.98 38.93 -43.45
C ASP A 31 -14.93 39.52 -44.40
N GLU A 32 -15.42 40.10 -45.48
CA GLU A 32 -14.65 40.94 -46.38
C GLU A 32 -14.50 42.37 -45.80
N THR A 33 -13.30 42.91 -46.01
CA THR A 33 -13.01 44.35 -46.16
C THR A 33 -13.18 45.25 -44.92
N ALA A 34 -12.15 45.24 -44.05
CA ALA A 34 -11.80 46.42 -43.27
C ALA A 34 -10.57 47.10 -43.92
N GLU A 35 -10.79 48.34 -44.34
CA GLU A 35 -9.84 49.20 -45.05
C GLU A 35 -8.51 49.36 -44.30
N LYS A 36 -7.43 49.11 -45.04
CA LYS A 36 -6.05 49.15 -44.57
C LYS A 36 -5.55 50.59 -44.58
N HIS A 37 -5.94 51.40 -43.60
CA HIS A 37 -5.22 52.64 -43.33
C HIS A 37 -3.87 52.28 -42.71
N GLY A 38 -2.83 52.26 -43.57
CA GLY A 38 -1.45 52.08 -43.16
C GLY A 38 -1.02 53.20 -42.24
N ALA A 39 -1.06 52.97 -40.93
CA ALA A 39 -0.34 53.79 -39.98
C ALA A 39 1.15 53.79 -40.40
N PRO A 40 1.80 54.96 -40.51
CA PRO A 40 3.18 55.07 -40.96
C PRO A 40 4.08 54.19 -40.09
N GLY A 41 5.00 53.44 -40.71
CA GLY A 41 5.79 52.39 -40.05
C GLY A 41 6.53 52.86 -38.78
N TRP A 42 6.80 54.16 -38.67
CA TRP A 42 7.36 54.80 -37.48
C TRP A 42 6.45 54.69 -36.24
N VAL A 43 5.11 54.74 -36.38
CA VAL A 43 4.18 54.61 -35.25
C VAL A 43 4.22 53.18 -34.69
N LYS A 44 4.32 52.17 -35.57
CA LYS A 44 4.47 50.76 -35.13
C LYS A 44 5.81 50.52 -34.44
N ALA A 45 6.89 51.10 -34.98
CA ALA A 45 8.21 51.00 -34.36
C ALA A 45 8.25 51.69 -32.99
N SER A 46 7.60 52.84 -32.85
CA SER A 46 7.50 53.58 -31.58
C SER A 46 6.66 52.83 -30.55
N LEU A 47 5.56 52.20 -30.98
CA LEU A 47 4.73 51.38 -30.11
C LEU A 47 5.46 50.12 -29.64
N VAL A 48 6.20 49.45 -30.53
CA VAL A 48 7.03 48.28 -30.17
C VAL A 48 8.17 48.68 -29.25
N ALA A 49 8.83 49.81 -29.50
CA ALA A 49 9.88 50.33 -28.62
C ALA A 49 9.33 50.71 -27.24
N LEU A 50 8.15 51.35 -27.18
CA LEU A 50 7.49 51.72 -25.93
C LEU A 50 6.98 50.48 -25.18
N LEU A 51 6.49 49.45 -25.89
CA LEU A 51 6.15 48.16 -25.31
C LEU A 51 7.38 47.41 -24.79
N ALA A 52 8.51 47.46 -25.52
CA ALA A 52 9.77 46.89 -25.06
C ALA A 52 10.31 47.63 -23.83
N VAL A 53 10.26 48.97 -23.82
CA VAL A 53 10.61 49.79 -22.63
C VAL A 53 9.64 49.56 -21.48
N LEU A 54 8.36 49.30 -21.75
CA LEU A 54 7.39 48.92 -20.73
C LEU A 54 7.72 47.53 -20.18
N VAL A 55 7.99 46.53 -21.01
CA VAL A 55 8.34 45.16 -20.59
C VAL A 55 9.69 45.09 -19.86
N LEU A 56 10.67 45.90 -20.29
CA LEU A 56 11.94 46.06 -19.58
C LEU A 56 11.83 46.95 -18.32
N GLY A 57 10.91 47.92 -18.31
CA GLY A 57 10.72 48.90 -17.23
C GLY A 57 9.77 48.44 -16.11
N THR A 58 8.76 47.64 -16.43
CA THR A 58 8.09 46.70 -15.50
C THR A 58 8.91 45.43 -15.37
N GLY A 59 10.23 45.56 -15.49
CA GLY A 59 11.17 44.50 -15.23
C GLY A 59 10.78 43.78 -13.96
N ALA A 60 10.84 42.46 -14.07
CA ALA A 60 10.90 41.50 -12.99
C ALA A 60 11.07 42.19 -11.63
N VAL A 61 9.95 42.38 -10.93
CA VAL A 61 10.02 42.44 -9.49
C VAL A 61 10.54 41.06 -9.11
N LEU A 62 11.87 40.96 -8.98
CA LEU A 62 12.53 39.97 -8.17
C LEU A 62 11.96 40.21 -6.78
N LEU A 63 10.76 39.67 -6.55
CA LEU A 63 10.29 39.38 -5.21
C LEU A 63 11.46 38.60 -4.62
N PRO A 64 12.18 39.12 -3.60
CA PRO A 64 13.08 38.26 -2.85
C PRO A 64 12.26 37.01 -2.53
N PRO A 65 12.79 35.79 -2.74
CA PRO A 65 12.05 34.58 -2.43
C PRO A 65 11.45 34.81 -1.06
N ALA A 66 10.11 34.84 -1.00
CA ALA A 66 9.44 35.15 0.23
C ALA A 66 10.01 34.16 1.25
N GLU A 67 10.77 34.68 2.22
CA GLU A 67 11.17 33.97 3.42
C GLU A 67 9.89 33.77 4.25
N GLY A 68 8.92 33.08 3.63
CA GLY A 68 7.84 32.46 4.37
C GLY A 68 8.48 31.41 5.26
N PRO A 69 7.92 31.18 6.45
CA PRO A 69 8.35 30.07 7.28
C PRO A 69 8.32 28.79 6.43
N GLU A 70 9.38 28.00 6.55
CA GLU A 70 9.51 26.73 5.84
C GLU A 70 8.21 25.92 6.01
N PRO A 71 7.61 25.39 4.93
CA PRO A 71 6.34 24.69 5.02
C PRO A 71 6.49 23.53 6.02
N GLU A 72 5.55 23.43 6.97
CA GLU A 72 5.58 22.36 7.94
C GLU A 72 5.59 20.99 7.22
N PRO A 73 6.44 20.06 7.65
CA PRO A 73 6.50 18.75 7.02
C PRO A 73 5.14 18.04 7.14
N PRO A 74 4.71 17.29 6.12
CA PRO A 74 3.45 16.56 6.18
C PRO A 74 3.45 15.56 7.35
N PHE A 75 2.27 15.30 7.92
CA PHE A 75 2.11 14.39 9.06
C PHE A 75 2.79 13.03 8.82
N SER A 76 2.64 12.47 7.62
CA SER A 76 3.25 11.19 7.22
C SER A 76 4.78 11.17 7.36
N GLU A 77 5.45 12.28 7.02
CA GLU A 77 6.91 12.39 7.15
C GLU A 77 7.32 12.56 8.61
N THR A 78 6.60 13.39 9.35
CA THR A 78 6.83 13.59 10.79
C THR A 78 6.64 12.27 11.57
N ALA A 79 5.56 11.53 11.30
CA ALA A 79 5.26 10.25 11.94
C ALA A 79 6.32 9.19 11.64
N ARG A 80 6.84 9.18 10.40
CA ARG A 80 7.92 8.29 9.97
C ARG A 80 9.26 8.66 10.61
N ALA A 81 9.60 9.94 10.71
CA ALA A 81 10.81 10.40 11.39
C ALA A 81 10.78 10.02 12.88
N ALA A 82 9.66 10.27 13.57
CA ALA A 82 9.45 9.85 14.95
C ALA A 82 9.56 8.31 15.11
N ALA A 83 8.97 7.55 14.17
CA ALA A 83 9.09 6.09 14.16
C ALA A 83 10.54 5.61 14.05
N TYR A 84 11.35 6.28 13.23
CA TYR A 84 12.76 5.96 13.07
C TYR A 84 13.52 6.16 14.38
N GLU A 85 13.38 7.33 15.02
CA GLU A 85 14.03 7.66 16.29
C GLU A 85 13.65 6.68 17.41
N ASP A 86 12.35 6.38 17.54
CA ASP A 86 11.83 5.40 18.50
C ASP A 86 12.45 4.02 18.27
N THR A 87 12.50 3.58 17.00
CA THR A 87 12.99 2.23 16.64
C THR A 87 14.49 2.08 16.87
N VAL A 88 15.29 3.12 16.59
CA VAL A 88 16.73 3.13 16.91
C VAL A 88 16.95 3.05 18.42
N THR A 89 16.16 3.80 19.20
CA THR A 89 16.21 3.76 20.67
C THR A 89 15.86 2.37 21.20
N LEU A 90 14.79 1.77 20.68
CA LEU A 90 14.36 0.41 21.04
C LEU A 90 15.42 -0.64 20.66
N ALA A 91 16.11 -0.52 19.53
CA ALA A 91 17.18 -1.45 19.16
C ALA A 91 18.33 -1.43 20.19
N ALA A 92 18.75 -0.24 20.64
CA ALA A 92 19.76 -0.08 21.68
C ALA A 92 19.28 -0.57 23.06
N GLU A 93 17.99 -0.42 23.38
CA GLU A 93 17.38 -0.98 24.59
C GLU A 93 17.29 -2.51 24.55
N ALA A 94 16.94 -3.09 23.41
CA ALA A 94 16.84 -4.53 23.22
C ALA A 94 18.17 -5.23 23.53
N ALA A 95 19.29 -4.67 23.04
CA ALA A 95 20.62 -5.17 23.33
C ALA A 95 20.94 -5.12 24.84
N ARG A 96 20.62 -4.01 25.51
CA ARG A 96 20.84 -3.84 26.95
C ARG A 96 19.93 -4.72 27.83
N ALA A 97 18.70 -4.97 27.39
CA ALA A 97 17.73 -5.82 28.08
C ALA A 97 18.05 -7.33 27.94
N GLY A 98 19.04 -7.70 27.12
CA GLY A 98 19.38 -9.09 26.83
C GLY A 98 18.36 -9.78 25.94
N SER A 99 17.76 -9.05 25.00
CA SER A 99 16.88 -9.62 23.98
C SER A 99 17.64 -10.54 23.03
N PRO A 100 16.97 -11.54 22.42
CA PRO A 100 17.56 -12.36 21.36
C PRO A 100 18.13 -11.50 20.23
N ALA A 101 19.22 -11.94 19.60
CA ALA A 101 19.83 -11.24 18.47
C ALA A 101 18.84 -10.98 17.32
N ALA A 102 17.91 -11.90 17.09
CA ALA A 102 16.84 -11.76 16.10
C ALA A 102 15.95 -10.53 16.34
N THR A 103 15.67 -10.18 17.60
CA THR A 103 14.91 -8.96 17.96
C THR A 103 15.68 -7.71 17.59
N VAL A 104 16.99 -7.67 17.88
CA VAL A 104 17.84 -6.52 17.55
C VAL A 104 17.91 -6.36 16.04
N THR A 105 18.16 -7.44 15.29
CA THR A 105 18.18 -7.43 13.82
C THR A 105 16.85 -6.97 13.24
N LEU A 106 15.71 -7.43 13.79
CA LEU A 106 14.38 -6.99 13.37
C LEU A 106 14.22 -5.47 13.52
N LEU A 107 14.57 -4.91 14.68
CA LEU A 107 14.46 -3.47 14.94
C LEU A 107 15.44 -2.66 14.07
N GLU A 108 16.65 -3.16 13.84
CA GLU A 108 17.58 -2.52 12.90
C GLU A 108 17.06 -2.51 11.46
N THR A 109 16.49 -3.63 10.98
CA THR A 109 15.85 -3.69 9.66
C THR A 109 14.71 -2.68 9.55
N GLN A 110 13.87 -2.55 10.59
CA GLN A 110 12.80 -1.57 10.63
C GLN A 110 13.32 -0.13 10.62
N ALA A 111 14.36 0.18 11.40
CA ALA A 111 14.99 1.49 11.41
C ALA A 111 15.53 1.85 10.01
N ARG A 112 16.18 0.91 9.31
CA ARG A 112 16.65 1.12 7.93
C ARG A 112 15.51 1.38 6.95
N ALA A 113 14.38 0.69 7.10
CA ALA A 113 13.21 0.91 6.26
C ALA A 113 12.53 2.25 6.51
N LEU A 114 12.64 2.81 7.72
CA LEU A 114 12.06 4.10 8.10
C LEU A 114 12.91 5.30 7.65
N LEU A 115 14.19 5.10 7.30
CA LEU A 115 15.08 6.16 6.82
C LEU A 115 14.54 6.90 5.60
N ALA A 116 14.73 8.21 5.58
CA ALA A 116 14.52 9.04 4.39
C ALA A 116 15.54 8.72 3.30
N PRO A 117 15.14 8.74 2.01
CA PRO A 117 16.07 8.57 0.90
C PRO A 117 17.17 9.66 0.86
N ASP A 118 16.90 10.85 1.42
CA ASP A 118 17.90 11.91 1.63
C ASP A 118 18.15 12.16 3.13
N PRO A 119 19.12 11.47 3.74
CA PRO A 119 19.41 11.64 5.15
C PRO A 119 20.37 12.83 5.35
N THR A 120 19.84 14.04 5.52
CA THR A 120 20.54 15.10 6.29
C THR A 120 20.33 14.96 7.80
N ALA A 121 19.74 13.84 8.24
CA ALA A 121 19.47 13.55 9.64
C ALA A 121 20.76 13.43 10.45
N THR A 122 20.90 14.32 11.44
CA THR A 122 21.98 14.29 12.42
C THR A 122 21.79 13.06 13.31
N ALA A 123 22.85 12.28 13.54
CA ALA A 123 22.78 11.08 14.37
C ALA A 123 22.24 11.41 15.77
N PRO A 124 21.31 10.61 16.33
CA PRO A 124 20.79 10.86 17.67
C PRO A 124 21.93 10.78 18.68
N SER A 125 22.01 11.79 19.55
CA SER A 125 23.01 11.85 20.62
C SER A 125 22.77 10.71 21.60
N SER A 126 23.76 9.84 21.77
CA SER A 126 23.73 8.73 22.73
C SER A 126 23.86 9.28 24.14
N GLY A 127 22.74 9.68 24.75
CA GLY A 127 22.67 10.00 26.17
C GLY A 127 22.98 8.77 27.01
N THR A 128 23.60 8.98 28.18
CA THR A 128 23.95 7.93 29.14
C THR A 128 22.66 7.36 29.76
N ALA A 129 22.01 6.43 29.05
CA ALA A 129 20.72 5.88 29.45
C ALA A 129 20.90 4.75 30.48
N THR A 130 20.16 4.85 31.59
CA THR A 130 19.99 3.83 32.64
C THR A 130 19.73 2.44 32.03
N PRO A 131 20.22 1.33 32.62
CA PRO A 131 19.93 -0.01 32.14
C PRO A 131 18.42 -0.24 32.01
N ALA A 132 17.97 -0.57 30.79
CA ALA A 132 16.58 -0.89 30.53
C ALA A 132 16.26 -2.28 31.09
N SER A 133 15.30 -2.36 32.01
CA SER A 133 14.78 -3.66 32.45
C SER A 133 13.98 -4.32 31.32
N LYS A 134 13.88 -5.66 31.31
CA LYS A 134 13.05 -6.41 30.36
C LYS A 134 11.59 -5.91 30.31
N SER A 135 11.02 -5.59 31.48
CA SER A 135 9.65 -5.06 31.59
C SER A 135 9.51 -3.66 30.99
N THR A 136 10.52 -2.80 31.21
CA THR A 136 10.53 -1.45 30.65
C THR A 136 10.63 -1.50 29.13
N PHE A 137 11.54 -2.32 28.59
CA PHE A 137 11.69 -2.51 27.16
C PHE A 137 10.42 -3.09 26.52
N LEU A 138 9.83 -4.13 27.11
CA LEU A 138 8.61 -4.73 26.62
C LEU A 138 7.44 -3.73 26.56
N SER A 139 7.31 -2.88 27.58
CA SER A 139 6.31 -1.81 27.61
C SER A 139 6.58 -0.73 26.56
N GLY A 140 7.85 -0.38 26.34
CA GLY A 140 8.28 0.55 25.29
C GLY A 140 7.96 0.03 23.89
N LEU A 141 8.28 -1.25 23.62
CA LEU A 141 8.03 -1.90 22.35
C LEU A 141 6.52 -1.99 22.04
N SER A 142 5.70 -2.40 23.01
CA SER A 142 4.24 -2.44 22.86
C SER A 142 3.65 -1.04 22.61
N ARG A 143 4.12 -0.01 23.33
CA ARG A 143 3.69 1.38 23.11
C ARG A 143 4.06 1.87 21.73
N SER A 144 5.30 1.61 21.28
CA SER A 144 5.75 1.94 19.93
C SER A 144 4.85 1.26 18.90
N ALA A 145 4.61 -0.04 19.03
CA ALA A 145 3.73 -0.78 18.11
C ALA A 145 2.34 -0.14 17.99
N ALA A 146 1.73 0.23 19.12
CA ALA A 146 0.43 0.92 19.16
C ALA A 146 0.46 2.27 18.44
N GLN A 147 1.50 3.06 18.71
CA GLN A 147 1.69 4.38 18.12
C GLN A 147 1.85 4.28 16.61
N ARG A 148 2.66 3.33 16.11
CA ARG A 148 2.86 3.13 14.67
C ARG A 148 1.58 2.70 13.95
N LEU A 149 0.78 1.84 14.55
CA LEU A 149 -0.54 1.46 14.00
C LEU A 149 -1.52 2.64 14.00
N ALA A 150 -1.51 3.47 15.04
CA ALA A 150 -2.33 4.68 15.11
C ALA A 150 -1.91 5.72 14.05
N ASP A 151 -0.61 5.91 13.87
CA ASP A 151 -0.05 6.83 12.88
C ASP A 151 -0.29 6.32 11.45
N ALA A 152 -0.19 5.02 11.20
CA ALA A 152 -0.53 4.42 9.91
C ALA A 152 -1.97 4.73 9.46
N GLY A 153 -2.91 4.81 10.41
CA GLY A 153 -4.29 5.21 10.16
C GLY A 153 -4.49 6.67 9.74
N LYS A 154 -3.49 7.54 9.98
CA LYS A 154 -3.52 8.99 9.70
C LYS A 154 -2.53 9.44 8.63
N SER A 155 -1.51 8.63 8.34
CA SER A 155 -0.53 8.90 7.28
C SER A 155 -1.17 8.76 5.90
N ASP A 156 -0.41 8.82 4.82
CA ASP A 156 -0.87 8.57 3.45
C ASP A 156 0.09 7.64 2.72
N GLY A 157 -0.41 6.93 1.69
CA GLY A 157 0.42 6.21 0.73
C GLY A 157 1.41 5.21 1.34
N GLY A 158 2.63 5.22 0.81
CA GLY A 158 3.72 4.34 1.26
C GLY A 158 4.01 4.40 2.77
N PRO A 159 4.14 5.59 3.38
CA PRO A 159 4.32 5.71 4.83
C PRO A 159 3.25 5.01 5.67
N ALA A 160 1.98 5.04 5.26
CA ALA A 160 0.92 4.34 5.99
C ALA A 160 1.15 2.82 6.03
N ARG A 161 1.48 2.22 4.87
CA ARG A 161 1.81 0.79 4.78
C ARG A 161 3.06 0.44 5.57
N LEU A 162 4.10 1.28 5.49
CA LEU A 162 5.34 1.09 6.25
C LEU A 162 5.11 1.11 7.76
N LEU A 163 4.39 2.11 8.26
CA LEU A 163 4.07 2.24 9.68
C LEU A 163 3.18 1.08 10.16
N ALA A 164 2.23 0.63 9.35
CA ALA A 164 1.40 -0.54 9.67
C ALA A 164 2.23 -1.84 9.76
N ALA A 165 3.16 -2.03 8.83
CA ALA A 165 4.07 -3.18 8.83
C ALA A 165 4.98 -3.18 10.07
N VAL A 166 5.62 -2.04 10.38
CA VAL A 166 6.48 -1.89 11.56
C VAL A 166 5.68 -2.12 12.85
N GLY A 167 4.52 -1.47 12.99
CA GLY A 167 3.67 -1.63 14.16
C GLY A 167 3.19 -3.07 14.37
N THR A 168 2.81 -3.76 13.29
CA THR A 168 2.43 -5.18 13.31
C THR A 168 3.57 -6.06 13.81
N ALA A 169 4.76 -5.92 13.22
CA ALA A 169 5.92 -6.72 13.61
C ALA A 169 6.37 -6.44 15.04
N GLN A 170 6.39 -5.18 15.48
CA GLN A 170 6.74 -4.81 16.86
C GLN A 170 5.75 -5.37 17.88
N HIS A 171 4.45 -5.39 17.54
CA HIS A 171 3.45 -6.00 18.42
C HIS A 171 3.68 -7.50 18.57
N LEU A 172 3.83 -8.23 17.46
CA LEU A 172 4.09 -9.67 17.49
C LEU A 172 5.37 -10.00 18.26
N GLU A 173 6.41 -9.20 18.07
CA GLU A 173 7.67 -9.33 18.80
C GLU A 173 7.48 -9.12 20.32
N SER A 174 6.66 -8.14 20.71
CA SER A 174 6.36 -7.90 22.12
C SER A 174 5.66 -9.11 22.77
N VAL A 175 4.70 -9.74 22.09
CA VAL A 175 4.01 -10.93 22.59
C VAL A 175 4.98 -12.11 22.72
N ARG A 176 5.86 -12.31 21.73
CA ARG A 176 6.88 -13.35 21.73
C ARG A 176 7.85 -13.20 22.90
N LEU A 177 8.34 -11.99 23.14
CA LEU A 177 9.26 -11.69 24.24
C LEU A 177 8.59 -11.79 25.60
N ALA A 178 7.34 -11.32 25.74
CA ALA A 178 6.56 -11.50 26.95
C ALA A 178 6.47 -12.97 27.35
N LYS A 179 6.15 -13.84 26.38
CA LYS A 179 6.14 -15.30 26.57
C LYS A 179 7.53 -15.84 26.95
N ALA A 180 8.57 -15.47 26.20
CA ALA A 180 9.93 -15.95 26.41
C ALA A 180 10.50 -15.54 27.78
N TRP A 181 10.11 -14.37 28.29
CA TRP A 181 10.54 -13.85 29.59
C TRP A 181 9.56 -14.16 30.73
N SER A 182 8.46 -14.88 30.46
CA SER A 182 7.39 -15.15 31.43
C SER A 182 6.85 -13.86 32.09
N LEU A 183 6.72 -12.80 31.29
CA LEU A 183 6.15 -11.51 31.68
C LEU A 183 4.72 -11.37 31.14
N PRO A 184 3.85 -10.57 31.78
CA PRO A 184 2.53 -10.29 31.24
C PRO A 184 2.64 -9.58 29.88
N VAL A 185 1.77 -9.97 28.94
CA VAL A 185 1.64 -9.26 27.67
C VAL A 185 1.05 -7.87 27.95
N PRO A 186 1.70 -6.77 27.54
CA PRO A 186 1.15 -5.44 27.74
C PRO A 186 -0.17 -5.27 26.99
N ALA A 187 -1.18 -4.73 27.67
CA ALA A 187 -2.46 -4.40 27.04
C ALA A 187 -2.23 -3.30 25.98
N THR A 188 -2.41 -3.66 24.72
CA THR A 188 -2.29 -2.73 23.60
C THR A 188 -3.63 -2.65 22.88
N PRO A 189 -4.21 -1.46 22.64
CA PRO A 189 -5.39 -1.36 21.80
C PRO A 189 -5.01 -1.81 20.38
N LEU A 190 -5.54 -2.96 19.97
CA LEU A 190 -5.29 -3.54 18.65
C LEU A 190 -6.31 -3.01 17.63
N PRO A 191 -5.92 -2.85 16.36
CA PRO A 191 -6.88 -2.63 15.29
C PRO A 191 -7.80 -3.85 15.22
N SER A 192 -9.09 -3.65 15.50
CA SER A 192 -10.11 -4.69 15.40
C SER A 192 -10.92 -4.49 14.13
N ALA A 193 -10.96 -5.50 13.26
CA ALA A 193 -11.79 -5.51 12.07
C ALA A 193 -13.30 -5.43 12.41
N ALA A 194 -13.69 -5.94 13.59
CA ALA A 194 -15.07 -6.10 14.01
C ALA A 194 -15.82 -4.77 14.28
N ALA A 195 -15.13 -3.62 14.29
CA ALA A 195 -15.72 -2.38 14.76
C ALA A 195 -16.49 -1.55 13.71
N SER A 196 -16.37 -1.77 12.39
CA SER A 196 -16.94 -0.79 11.44
C SER A 196 -17.18 -1.26 9.99
N VAL A 197 -18.00 -2.29 9.77
CA VAL A 197 -18.90 -2.22 8.61
C VAL A 197 -20.30 -2.04 9.16
N PRO A 198 -20.89 -0.84 9.13
CA PRO A 198 -22.27 -0.66 9.58
C PRO A 198 -23.18 -1.62 8.80
N ALA A 199 -23.87 -2.48 9.53
CA ALA A 199 -24.87 -3.38 8.97
C ALA A 199 -26.12 -2.57 8.56
N ALA A 200 -26.28 -2.32 7.24
CA ALA A 200 -27.52 -1.94 6.52
C ALA A 200 -28.16 -0.56 6.84
N PRO A 201 -29.21 -0.12 6.10
CA PRO A 201 -29.41 -0.02 4.66
C PRO A 201 -29.54 1.48 4.26
N THR A 202 -28.44 2.12 3.89
CA THR A 202 -28.51 3.43 3.23
C THR A 202 -28.69 3.18 1.72
N PRO A 203 -29.55 3.93 0.99
CA PRO A 203 -29.73 3.71 -0.45
C PRO A 203 -28.37 3.61 -1.13
N GLU A 204 -28.20 2.56 -1.94
CA GLU A 204 -26.96 2.31 -2.68
C GLU A 204 -26.49 3.64 -3.27
N PRO A 205 -25.24 4.07 -3.02
CA PRO A 205 -24.69 5.17 -3.78
C PRO A 205 -24.83 4.76 -5.24
N SER A 206 -25.65 5.50 -5.99
CA SER A 206 -25.80 5.27 -7.42
C SER A 206 -24.41 5.46 -8.02
N CYS A 207 -23.71 4.35 -8.25
CA CYS A 207 -22.48 4.33 -9.00
C CYS A 207 -22.85 4.77 -10.41
N THR A 208 -22.87 6.07 -10.65
CA THR A 208 -22.95 6.62 -11.98
C THR A 208 -21.67 6.16 -12.67
N ALA A 209 -21.80 5.13 -13.51
CA ALA A 209 -20.73 4.74 -14.41
C ALA A 209 -20.28 6.01 -15.13
N ALA A 210 -19.10 6.52 -14.77
CA ALA A 210 -18.44 7.55 -15.56
C ALA A 210 -18.12 6.88 -16.90
N ALA A 211 -19.07 6.97 -17.83
CA ALA A 211 -18.95 6.49 -19.20
C ALA A 211 -17.98 7.40 -19.95
N GLY A 212 -16.71 7.41 -19.55
CA GLY A 212 -15.59 7.73 -20.42
C GLY A 212 -15.31 6.51 -21.30
N ALA A 213 -16.21 6.25 -22.25
CA ALA A 213 -16.04 5.21 -23.26
C ALA A 213 -14.92 5.60 -24.23
N VAL A 214 -13.66 5.40 -23.84
CA VAL A 214 -12.59 5.17 -24.81
C VAL A 214 -12.68 3.70 -25.22
N SER A 215 -13.40 3.46 -26.31
CA SER A 215 -13.40 2.18 -27.02
C SER A 215 -11.96 1.76 -27.35
N PRO A 216 -11.47 0.58 -26.91
CA PRO A 216 -10.28 0.00 -27.47
C PRO A 216 -10.63 -0.55 -28.86
N SER A 217 -10.26 0.20 -29.90
CA SER A 217 -10.27 -0.33 -31.27
C SER A 217 -9.25 -1.45 -31.35
N ALA A 218 -9.70 -2.64 -31.72
CA ALA A 218 -8.85 -3.80 -31.95
C ALA A 218 -7.77 -3.48 -33.00
N ALA A 219 -6.51 -3.50 -32.59
CA ALA A 219 -5.35 -3.58 -33.46
C ALA A 219 -4.52 -4.79 -33.06
N SER A 220 -4.19 -5.60 -34.06
CA SER A 220 -3.32 -6.79 -34.02
C SER A 220 -1.95 -6.52 -33.38
N PRO A 221 -1.22 -7.58 -32.95
CA PRO A 221 -0.06 -7.42 -32.10
C PRO A 221 1.19 -7.09 -32.91
N ALA A 222 1.78 -5.92 -32.69
CA ALA A 222 3.19 -5.66 -32.92
C ALA A 222 3.63 -4.41 -32.14
N ALA A 223 4.79 -4.52 -31.50
CA ALA A 223 5.59 -3.48 -30.86
C ALA A 223 5.14 -2.98 -29.47
N SER A 224 5.87 -3.50 -28.48
CA SER A 224 6.06 -2.97 -27.13
C SER A 224 6.20 -1.44 -27.14
N SER A 225 5.20 -0.76 -26.59
CA SER A 225 5.29 0.64 -26.17
C SER A 225 4.94 0.66 -24.69
N GLN A 226 5.96 0.73 -23.83
CA GLN A 226 5.79 1.05 -22.41
C GLN A 226 5.29 2.49 -22.31
N GLY A 227 3.98 2.68 -22.38
CA GLY A 227 3.35 3.87 -21.82
C GLY A 227 3.55 3.90 -20.30
N PRO A 228 3.46 5.07 -19.65
CA PRO A 228 3.51 5.13 -18.20
C PRO A 228 2.43 4.21 -17.63
N ALA A 229 2.86 3.24 -16.80
CA ALA A 229 1.95 2.33 -16.13
C ALA A 229 0.90 3.15 -15.38
N ALA A 230 -0.38 2.85 -15.59
CA ALA A 230 -1.45 3.50 -14.83
C ALA A 230 -1.16 3.28 -13.34
N ALA A 231 -1.26 4.36 -12.55
CA ALA A 231 -1.06 4.28 -11.11
C ALA A 231 -2.08 3.30 -10.50
N ALA A 232 -1.61 2.40 -9.64
CA ALA A 232 -2.48 1.45 -8.95
C ALA A 232 -3.53 2.21 -8.13
N THR A 233 -4.77 1.73 -8.17
CA THR A 233 -5.90 2.37 -7.49
C THR A 233 -6.34 1.58 -6.25
N THR A 234 -7.10 2.23 -5.36
CA THR A 234 -7.75 1.55 -4.22
C THR A 234 -8.61 0.37 -4.69
N ALA A 235 -9.28 0.51 -5.84
CA ALA A 235 -10.09 -0.55 -6.44
C ALA A 235 -9.25 -1.75 -6.85
N ASP A 236 -8.05 -1.54 -7.40
CA ASP A 236 -7.11 -2.61 -7.76
C ASP A 236 -6.60 -3.35 -6.52
N ALA A 237 -6.25 -2.62 -5.46
CA ALA A 237 -5.82 -3.22 -4.19
C ALA A 237 -6.94 -4.02 -3.52
N LEU A 238 -8.17 -3.52 -3.55
CA LEU A 238 -9.32 -4.22 -2.98
C LEU A 238 -9.68 -5.47 -3.79
N ALA A 239 -9.58 -5.41 -5.12
CA ALA A 239 -9.69 -6.58 -5.98
C ALA A 239 -8.60 -7.62 -5.67
N ALA A 240 -7.36 -7.19 -5.39
CA ALA A 240 -6.28 -8.08 -4.98
C ALA A 240 -6.57 -8.76 -3.63
N VAL A 241 -7.10 -8.04 -2.64
CA VAL A 241 -7.53 -8.62 -1.37
C VAL A 241 -8.67 -9.63 -1.58
N VAL A 242 -9.70 -9.29 -2.35
CA VAL A 242 -10.79 -10.24 -2.69
C VAL A 242 -10.23 -11.51 -3.33
N GLY A 243 -9.31 -11.39 -4.30
CA GLY A 243 -8.67 -12.55 -4.93
C GLY A 243 -7.84 -13.40 -3.95
N ALA A 244 -7.11 -12.77 -3.04
CA ALA A 244 -6.34 -13.44 -2.00
C ALA A 244 -7.25 -14.22 -1.04
N GLU A 245 -8.35 -13.60 -0.59
CA GLU A 245 -9.33 -14.21 0.31
C GLU A 245 -10.11 -15.36 -0.35
N GLN A 246 -10.52 -15.22 -1.62
CA GLN A 246 -11.15 -16.32 -2.36
C GLN A 246 -10.22 -17.54 -2.45
N LYS A 247 -8.93 -17.32 -2.74
CA LYS A 247 -7.93 -18.38 -2.79
C LYS A 247 -7.69 -19.01 -1.41
N ALA A 248 -7.64 -18.20 -0.35
CA ALA A 248 -7.49 -18.68 1.02
C ALA A 248 -8.67 -19.59 1.40
N VAL A 249 -9.92 -19.15 1.20
CA VAL A 249 -11.13 -19.95 1.46
C VAL A 249 -11.05 -21.31 0.74
N TYR A 250 -10.67 -21.33 -0.54
CA TYR A 250 -10.50 -22.57 -1.28
C TYR A 250 -9.43 -23.48 -0.67
N LEU A 251 -8.23 -22.94 -0.39
CA LEU A 251 -7.12 -23.74 0.14
C LEU A 251 -7.41 -24.31 1.52
N TYR A 252 -8.04 -23.54 2.42
CA TYR A 252 -8.45 -24.02 3.74
C TYR A 252 -9.50 -25.14 3.64
N GLN A 253 -10.50 -25.01 2.75
CA GLN A 253 -11.49 -26.07 2.52
C GLN A 253 -10.85 -27.38 2.06
N VAL A 254 -9.88 -27.32 1.14
CA VAL A 254 -9.16 -28.52 0.68
C VAL A 254 -8.24 -29.06 1.77
N ALA A 255 -7.54 -28.18 2.50
CA ALA A 255 -6.60 -28.56 3.56
C ALA A 255 -7.27 -29.29 4.73
N LEU A 256 -8.51 -28.92 5.09
CA LEU A 256 -9.27 -29.58 6.15
C LEU A 256 -9.45 -31.09 5.93
N THR A 257 -9.44 -31.56 4.68
CA THR A 257 -9.48 -33.00 4.36
C THR A 257 -8.17 -33.74 4.64
N ARG A 258 -7.09 -33.02 4.97
CA ARG A 258 -5.72 -33.51 5.15
C ARG A 258 -5.15 -33.22 6.53
N LEU A 259 -5.78 -32.35 7.29
CA LEU A 259 -5.36 -31.97 8.64
C LEU A 259 -6.13 -32.79 9.68
N GLU A 260 -5.52 -32.99 10.84
CA GLU A 260 -6.13 -33.70 11.97
C GLU A 260 -5.91 -32.93 13.28
N GLY A 261 -6.68 -33.28 14.32
CA GLY A 261 -6.49 -32.78 15.67
C GLY A 261 -6.56 -31.25 15.80
N ALA A 262 -5.63 -30.67 16.56
CA ALA A 262 -5.58 -29.24 16.83
C ALA A 262 -5.36 -28.40 15.55
N SER A 263 -4.56 -28.89 14.60
CA SER A 263 -4.33 -28.19 13.33
C SER A 263 -5.60 -28.12 12.48
N ALA A 264 -6.41 -29.18 12.45
CA ALA A 264 -7.71 -29.15 11.76
C ALA A 264 -8.69 -28.18 12.42
N ALA A 265 -8.74 -28.16 13.77
CA ALA A 265 -9.61 -27.23 14.50
C ALA A 265 -9.21 -25.77 14.27
N ALA A 266 -7.91 -25.45 14.30
CA ALA A 266 -7.41 -24.12 13.98
C ALA A 266 -7.75 -23.73 12.54
N ALA A 267 -7.47 -24.60 11.57
CA ALA A 267 -7.78 -24.34 10.16
C ALA A 267 -9.29 -24.16 9.89
N ALA A 268 -10.17 -24.82 10.66
CA ALA A 268 -11.60 -24.62 10.55
C ALA A 268 -12.02 -23.23 11.04
N SER A 269 -11.46 -22.78 12.17
CA SER A 269 -11.67 -21.41 12.67
C SER A 269 -11.15 -20.36 11.70
N ASP A 270 -9.97 -20.58 11.12
CA ASP A 270 -9.37 -19.65 10.15
C ASP A 270 -10.17 -19.61 8.84
N LEU A 271 -10.74 -20.74 8.40
CA LEU A 271 -11.67 -20.77 7.26
C LEU A 271 -12.88 -19.87 7.49
N GLU A 272 -13.52 -19.92 8.66
CA GLU A 272 -14.65 -19.06 9.00
C GLU A 272 -14.25 -17.57 8.96
N GLN A 273 -13.06 -17.26 9.48
CA GLN A 273 -12.51 -15.90 9.45
C GLN A 273 -12.27 -15.42 8.00
N HIS A 274 -11.68 -16.23 7.13
CA HIS A 274 -11.48 -15.87 5.72
C HIS A 274 -12.81 -15.69 4.97
N GLN A 275 -13.82 -16.50 5.28
CA GLN A 275 -15.16 -16.31 4.70
C GLN A 275 -15.82 -15.00 5.15
N LEU A 276 -15.57 -14.57 6.39
CA LEU A 276 -16.00 -13.25 6.86
C LEU A 276 -15.25 -12.13 6.14
N LEU A 277 -13.91 -12.19 6.11
CA LEU A 277 -13.05 -11.20 5.45
C LEU A 277 -13.40 -11.07 3.96
N LEU A 278 -13.65 -12.18 3.26
CA LEU A 278 -14.09 -12.17 1.86
C LEU A 278 -15.40 -11.40 1.69
N ARG A 279 -16.41 -11.67 2.53
CA ARG A 279 -17.71 -10.96 2.45
C ARG A 279 -17.56 -9.46 2.71
N GLU A 280 -16.73 -9.10 3.68
CA GLU A 280 -16.43 -7.70 4.01
C GLU A 280 -15.69 -6.99 2.87
N ALA A 281 -14.67 -7.63 2.28
CA ALA A 281 -13.92 -7.09 1.15
C ALA A 281 -14.81 -6.89 -0.08
N GLU A 282 -15.67 -7.86 -0.41
CA GLU A 282 -16.66 -7.73 -1.50
C GLU A 282 -17.66 -6.58 -1.22
N ALA A 283 -18.07 -6.38 0.04
CA ALA A 283 -18.97 -5.29 0.41
C ALA A 283 -18.28 -3.92 0.30
N LEU A 284 -17.05 -3.78 0.79
CA LEU A 284 -16.24 -2.58 0.62
C LEU A 284 -16.04 -2.26 -0.87
N ALA A 285 -15.83 -3.27 -1.72
CA ALA A 285 -15.65 -3.08 -3.15
C ALA A 285 -16.90 -2.47 -3.79
N ARG A 286 -18.09 -3.00 -3.46
CA ARG A 286 -19.36 -2.44 -3.95
C ARG A 286 -19.59 -1.02 -3.44
N GLN A 287 -19.28 -0.74 -2.16
CA GLN A 287 -19.40 0.60 -1.57
C GLN A 287 -18.52 1.63 -2.29
N GLN A 288 -17.35 1.21 -2.78
CA GLN A 288 -16.42 2.06 -3.53
C GLN A 288 -16.66 2.02 -5.04
N CYS A 289 -17.79 1.45 -5.50
CA CYS A 289 -18.10 1.27 -6.92
C CYS A 289 -17.02 0.49 -7.70
N ALA A 290 -16.21 -0.32 -7.02
CA ALA A 290 -15.22 -1.18 -7.62
C ALA A 290 -15.85 -2.48 -8.10
N LYS A 291 -15.35 -2.99 -9.24
CA LYS A 291 -15.79 -4.29 -9.76
C LYS A 291 -15.26 -5.41 -8.87
N VAL A 292 -16.16 -6.22 -8.31
CA VAL A 292 -15.78 -7.44 -7.57
C VAL A 292 -15.24 -8.49 -8.55
N PRO A 293 -14.02 -9.03 -8.33
CA PRO A 293 -13.49 -10.13 -9.13
C PRO A 293 -14.44 -11.34 -9.14
N PRO A 294 -14.67 -11.98 -10.30
CA PRO A 294 -15.46 -13.20 -10.35
C PRO A 294 -14.77 -14.30 -9.55
N ARG A 295 -15.56 -15.19 -8.94
CA ARG A 295 -15.02 -16.35 -8.23
C ARG A 295 -14.49 -17.36 -9.24
N GLU A 296 -13.25 -17.78 -9.06
CA GLU A 296 -12.66 -18.87 -9.82
C GLU A 296 -13.30 -20.21 -9.43
N ALA A 297 -13.48 -21.10 -10.40
CA ALA A 297 -14.04 -22.43 -10.15
C ALA A 297 -13.08 -23.35 -9.36
N GLY A 298 -11.79 -23.03 -9.34
CA GLY A 298 -10.77 -23.72 -8.58
C GLY A 298 -9.41 -23.05 -8.72
N TYR A 299 -8.49 -23.38 -7.80
CA TYR A 299 -7.13 -22.88 -7.81
C TYR A 299 -6.14 -24.03 -7.96
N GLN A 300 -5.00 -23.75 -8.61
CA GLN A 300 -3.92 -24.71 -8.69
C GLN A 300 -3.32 -24.94 -7.30
N LEU A 301 -3.27 -26.21 -6.87
CA LEU A 301 -2.60 -26.62 -5.65
C LEU A 301 -1.11 -26.86 -5.94
N PRO A 302 -0.19 -26.50 -5.03
CA PRO A 302 1.22 -26.82 -5.17
C PRO A 302 1.43 -28.35 -5.17
N ALA A 303 2.50 -28.79 -5.85
CA ALA A 303 2.92 -30.18 -5.79
C ALA A 303 3.23 -30.56 -4.34
N GLY A 304 2.76 -31.72 -3.88
CA GLY A 304 2.97 -32.18 -2.50
C GLY A 304 1.97 -31.64 -1.48
N PHE A 305 0.94 -30.88 -1.89
CA PHE A 305 -0.10 -30.35 -0.99
C PHE A 305 -0.65 -31.40 0.00
N ALA A 306 -0.90 -32.62 -0.47
CA ALA A 306 -1.50 -33.68 0.35
C ALA A 306 -0.67 -34.02 1.60
N SER A 307 0.65 -33.88 1.56
CA SER A 307 1.55 -34.14 2.70
C SER A 307 2.06 -32.85 3.37
N GLN A 308 1.76 -31.67 2.80
CA GLN A 308 2.29 -30.38 3.23
C GLN A 308 1.19 -29.33 3.45
N ALA A 309 -0.04 -29.76 3.74
CA ALA A 309 -1.20 -28.88 3.79
C ALA A 309 -0.98 -27.67 4.72
N GLN A 310 -0.45 -27.87 5.93
CA GLN A 310 -0.18 -26.78 6.87
C GLN A 310 0.88 -25.79 6.35
N ALA A 311 1.94 -26.28 5.71
CA ALA A 311 2.96 -25.41 5.10
C ALA A 311 2.37 -24.61 3.92
N THR A 312 1.53 -25.22 3.09
CA THR A 312 0.83 -24.50 2.01
C THR A 312 -0.12 -23.43 2.55
N LEU A 313 -0.81 -23.66 3.67
CA LEU A 313 -1.64 -22.63 4.29
C LEU A 313 -0.78 -21.44 4.76
N ALA A 314 0.37 -21.71 5.40
CA ALA A 314 1.30 -20.65 5.78
C ALA A 314 1.88 -19.88 4.58
N GLU A 315 2.20 -20.55 3.47
CA GLU A 315 2.62 -19.89 2.23
C GLU A 315 1.51 -18.99 1.65
N GLN A 316 0.27 -19.46 1.67
CA GLN A 316 -0.88 -18.67 1.21
C GLN A 316 -1.09 -17.41 2.06
N GLU A 317 -1.00 -17.54 3.39
CA GLU A 317 -1.15 -16.43 4.33
C GLU A 317 -0.03 -15.40 4.14
N THR A 318 1.20 -15.87 3.91
CA THR A 318 2.34 -15.02 3.55
C THR A 318 2.08 -14.26 2.24
N ALA A 319 1.54 -14.96 1.24
CA ALA A 319 1.21 -14.37 -0.07
C ALA A 319 0.06 -13.34 -0.01
N ALA A 320 -0.79 -13.39 1.03
CA ALA A 320 -1.87 -12.42 1.23
C ALA A 320 -1.38 -11.10 1.86
N LEU A 321 -0.28 -11.11 2.61
CA LEU A 321 0.22 -9.91 3.31
C LEU A 321 0.41 -8.70 2.38
N PRO A 322 1.03 -8.82 1.18
CA PRO A 322 1.21 -7.66 0.30
C PRO A 322 -0.10 -7.05 -0.20
N ALA A 323 -1.16 -7.86 -0.38
CA ALA A 323 -2.46 -7.35 -0.82
C ALA A 323 -3.09 -6.45 0.25
N TYR A 324 -3.04 -6.86 1.52
CA TYR A 324 -3.46 -6.02 2.64
C TYR A 324 -2.57 -4.79 2.79
N GLY A 325 -1.25 -4.94 2.67
CA GLY A 325 -0.31 -3.82 2.73
C GLY A 325 -0.61 -2.77 1.65
N GLU A 326 -0.83 -3.18 0.41
CA GLU A 326 -1.18 -2.27 -0.69
C GLU A 326 -2.53 -1.58 -0.44
N LEU A 327 -3.52 -2.30 0.09
CA LEU A 327 -4.79 -1.68 0.46
C LEU A 327 -4.61 -0.64 1.58
N VAL A 328 -3.73 -0.88 2.56
CA VAL A 328 -3.38 0.14 3.57
C VAL A 328 -2.79 1.39 2.93
N ALA A 329 -1.92 1.24 1.93
CA ALA A 329 -1.31 2.39 1.24
C ALA A 329 -2.32 3.21 0.42
N LEU A 330 -3.23 2.53 -0.29
CA LEU A 330 -4.10 3.15 -1.29
C LEU A 330 -5.50 3.50 -0.77
N SER A 331 -5.87 3.10 0.45
CA SER A 331 -7.17 3.43 1.04
C SER A 331 -7.06 4.48 2.15
N ASP A 332 -8.18 4.95 2.68
CA ASP A 332 -8.27 5.87 3.81
C ASP A 332 -9.34 5.42 4.82
N GLY A 333 -9.50 6.21 5.89
CA GLY A 333 -10.64 6.11 6.79
C GLY A 333 -10.92 4.70 7.34
N ALA A 334 -12.16 4.24 7.15
CA ALA A 334 -12.60 2.94 7.64
C ALA A 334 -11.97 1.77 6.87
N THR A 335 -11.85 1.89 5.54
CA THR A 335 -11.23 0.87 4.69
C THR A 335 -9.79 0.61 5.09
N ARG A 336 -9.02 1.67 5.40
CA ARG A 336 -7.64 1.51 5.86
C ARG A 336 -7.55 0.81 7.21
N ARG A 337 -8.40 1.19 8.17
CA ARG A 337 -8.42 0.52 9.48
C ARG A 337 -8.78 -0.96 9.36
N TRP A 338 -9.73 -1.29 8.49
CA TRP A 338 -10.07 -2.67 8.16
C TRP A 338 -8.88 -3.41 7.54
N ALA A 339 -8.18 -2.79 6.58
CA ALA A 339 -7.00 -3.38 5.94
C ALA A 339 -5.83 -3.59 6.92
N MET A 340 -5.60 -2.66 7.85
CA MET A 340 -4.59 -2.80 8.90
C MET A 340 -4.93 -3.94 9.87
N ALA A 341 -6.20 -4.11 10.23
CA ALA A 341 -6.63 -5.25 11.05
C ALA A 341 -6.41 -6.58 10.30
N GLY A 342 -6.77 -6.64 9.02
CA GLY A 342 -6.51 -7.82 8.17
C GLY A 342 -5.02 -8.15 8.03
N LEU A 343 -4.16 -7.13 7.84
CA LEU A 343 -2.70 -7.31 7.83
C LEU A 343 -2.19 -7.90 9.16
N PHE A 344 -2.63 -7.32 10.27
CA PHE A 344 -2.25 -7.75 11.61
C PHE A 344 -2.70 -9.18 11.90
N ASP A 345 -3.96 -9.51 11.60
CA ASP A 345 -4.53 -10.83 11.85
C ASP A 345 -3.86 -11.92 11.00
N SER A 346 -3.55 -11.63 9.73
CA SER A 346 -2.80 -12.55 8.86
C SER A 346 -1.39 -12.81 9.38
N ALA A 347 -0.68 -11.77 9.83
CA ALA A 347 0.65 -11.91 10.42
C ALA A 347 0.62 -12.71 11.74
N ARG A 348 -0.44 -12.56 12.54
CA ARG A 348 -0.65 -13.35 13.76
C ARG A 348 -0.95 -14.82 13.47
N ARG A 349 -1.76 -15.12 12.44
CA ARG A 349 -2.01 -16.52 12.01
C ARG A 349 -0.73 -17.20 11.55
N LEU A 350 0.14 -16.49 10.82
CA LEU A 350 1.47 -16.97 10.45
C LEU A 350 2.31 -17.38 11.67
N GLU A 351 2.42 -16.51 12.69
CA GLU A 351 3.12 -16.84 13.94
C GLU A 351 2.51 -18.06 14.65
N ALA A 352 1.17 -18.18 14.67
CA ALA A 352 0.48 -19.32 15.27
C ALA A 352 0.77 -20.64 14.52
N MET A 353 1.02 -20.57 13.21
CA MET A 353 1.46 -21.70 12.39
C MET A 353 2.97 -21.98 12.51
N GLY A 354 3.73 -21.15 13.23
CA GLY A 354 5.19 -21.26 13.37
C GLY A 354 5.97 -20.67 12.19
N SER A 355 5.32 -19.87 11.34
CA SER A 355 5.95 -19.18 10.21
C SER A 355 6.13 -17.69 10.53
N PRO A 356 7.35 -17.15 10.56
CA PRO A 356 7.54 -15.74 10.85
C PRO A 356 7.04 -14.87 9.69
N PRO A 357 6.28 -13.78 9.93
CA PRO A 357 5.75 -12.90 8.88
C PRO A 357 6.81 -11.95 8.30
N GLY A 358 8.07 -12.03 8.78
CA GLY A 358 9.17 -11.16 8.41
C GLY A 358 9.23 -9.85 9.22
N ALA A 359 10.28 -9.05 8.99
CA ALA A 359 10.50 -7.79 9.72
C ALA A 359 9.52 -6.67 9.32
N LEU A 360 8.97 -6.76 8.11
CA LEU A 360 8.05 -5.78 7.51
C LEU A 360 6.85 -6.51 6.85
N PRO A 361 5.92 -7.07 7.64
CA PRO A 361 4.75 -7.77 7.10
C PRO A 361 3.95 -6.89 6.13
N GLY A 362 3.67 -7.40 4.93
CA GLY A 362 2.94 -6.68 3.89
C GLY A 362 3.78 -5.74 3.02
N LEU A 363 5.11 -5.72 3.23
CA LEU A 363 6.07 -5.05 2.36
C LEU A 363 6.97 -6.07 1.67
N SER A 364 6.95 -6.07 0.33
CA SER A 364 7.90 -6.83 -0.50
C SER A 364 9.21 -6.06 -0.65
N VAL A 365 9.96 -5.92 0.45
CA VAL A 365 11.27 -5.22 0.45
C VAL A 365 12.35 -6.24 0.76
N ASP A 366 13.39 -6.27 -0.08
CA ASP A 366 14.61 -7.01 0.23
C ASP A 366 15.38 -6.28 1.36
N PRO A 367 15.54 -6.89 2.55
CA PRO A 367 16.27 -6.27 3.64
C PRO A 367 17.73 -5.92 3.29
N ALA A 368 18.34 -6.64 2.33
CA ALA A 368 19.69 -6.37 1.87
C ALA A 368 19.79 -5.11 0.99
N ALA A 369 18.67 -4.68 0.38
CA ALA A 369 18.58 -3.48 -0.43
C ALA A 369 18.28 -2.21 0.39
N LEU A 370 18.00 -2.34 1.68
CA LEU A 370 17.74 -1.20 2.56
C LEU A 370 19.02 -0.39 2.83
N PRO A 371 18.93 0.95 2.93
CA PRO A 371 20.08 1.79 3.21
C PRO A 371 20.70 1.42 4.58
N PRO A 372 22.03 1.47 4.72
CA PRO A 372 22.67 1.26 6.01
C PRO A 372 22.28 2.36 7.00
N LEU A 373 22.22 2.02 8.30
CA LEU A 373 22.02 3.03 9.34
C LEU A 373 23.24 3.97 9.39
N PRO A 374 23.04 5.28 9.59
CA PRO A 374 24.13 6.20 9.88
C PRO A 374 24.96 5.69 11.07
N GLN A 375 26.27 5.57 10.90
CA GLN A 375 27.14 5.22 12.01
C GLN A 375 27.21 6.40 12.97
N ALA A 376 27.11 6.15 14.27
CA ALA A 376 27.44 7.16 15.26
C ALA A 376 28.93 7.49 15.10
N SER A 377 29.24 8.66 14.53
CA SER A 377 30.61 9.15 14.47
C SER A 377 31.15 9.25 15.89
N ALA A 378 32.03 8.32 16.27
CA ALA A 378 32.78 8.44 17.50
C ALA A 378 33.61 9.72 17.38
N SER A 379 33.24 10.76 18.12
CA SER A 379 34.10 11.95 18.24
C SER A 379 35.43 11.50 18.82
N PRO A 380 36.58 11.86 18.22
CA PRO A 380 37.87 11.60 18.85
C PRO A 380 37.87 12.33 20.20
N LEU A 381 38.12 11.57 21.27
CA LEU A 381 38.37 12.13 22.60
C LEU A 381 39.55 13.12 22.50
N PRO A 382 39.46 14.32 23.10
CA PRO A 382 40.55 15.28 23.14
C PRO A 382 41.76 14.78 23.94
#